data_AF-A0A2V6W7L5-F1
#
_entry.id   AF-A0A2V6W7L5-F1
#
_cell.length_a   1.000
_cell.length_b   1.000
_cell.length_c   1.000
_cell.angle_alpha   90.00
_cell.angle_beta   90.00
_cell.angle_gamma   90.00
#
_symmetry.space_group_name_H-M   'P 1'
#
loop_
_entity.id
_entity.type
_entity.pdbx_description
1 polymer ?
#
loop_
_entity_poly.entity_id
_entity_poly.type
_entity_poly.pdbx_seq_one_letter_code
_entity_poly.pdbx_strand_id
1 'polypeptide(L)' 'MDKKLRSARGLFVSIATFRPDVVFEFTRGTTSNIVLLDGPDLSLILDGHVSLVDALDRKIQKATEEGLIYFPLSQRFGP' A
#
# COMPACT_ATOMS: atom_id res chain seq x y z
N MET A 1 -8.42 -26.22 8.43
CA MET A 1 -7.75 -25.75 7.21
C MET A 1 -8.66 -24.65 6.69
N ASP A 2 -8.40 -23.33 6.69
CA ASP A 2 -7.23 -22.58 6.28
C ASP A 2 -7.33 -21.15 6.83
N LYS A 3 -6.69 -20.83 7.96
CA LYS A 3 -6.64 -19.46 8.50
C LYS A 3 -5.36 -18.70 8.07
N LYS A 4 -4.45 -19.36 7.34
CA LYS A 4 -3.17 -18.75 6.94
C LYS A 4 -3.35 -17.68 5.86
N LEU A 5 -4.33 -17.84 4.95
CA LEU A 5 -4.58 -16.88 3.87
C LEU A 5 -5.34 -15.62 4.31
N ARG A 6 -6.09 -15.65 5.43
CA ARG A 6 -6.77 -14.45 5.95
C ARG A 6 -5.81 -13.39 6.48
N SER A 7 -4.57 -13.76 6.80
CA SER A 7 -3.53 -12.85 7.31
C SER A 7 -2.49 -12.47 6.26
N ALA A 8 -2.45 -13.15 5.12
CA ALA A 8 -1.53 -12.81 4.03
C ALA A 8 -2.02 -11.53 3.37
N ARG A 9 -1.31 -10.42 3.58
CA ARG A 9 -1.53 -9.18 2.84
C ARG A 9 -0.71 -9.26 1.55
N GLY A 10 -1.37 -9.31 0.41
CA GLY A 10 -0.72 -9.20 -0.89
C GLY A 10 -0.09 -7.83 -1.05
N LEU A 11 1.03 -7.76 -1.76
CA LEU A 11 1.63 -6.50 -2.18
C LEU A 11 1.49 -6.41 -3.71
N PHE A 12 0.84 -5.36 -4.18
CA PHE A 12 0.79 -5.06 -5.60
C PHE A 12 1.68 -3.86 -5.89
N VAL A 13 2.66 -4.07 -6.77
CA VAL A 13 3.65 -3.06 -7.13
C VAL A 13 3.43 -2.66 -8.58
N SER A 14 3.34 -1.36 -8.82
CA SER A 14 3.31 -0.79 -10.16
C SER A 14 4.26 0.39 -10.25
N ILE A 15 5.06 0.46 -11.31
CA ILE A 15 5.92 1.64 -11.53
C ILE A 15 5.05 2.85 -11.90
N ALA A 16 3.98 2.63 -12.67
CA ALA A 16 2.97 3.66 -12.92
C ALA A 16 2.09 3.84 -11.67
N THR A 17 1.69 5.08 -11.40
CA THR A 17 0.76 5.42 -10.32
C THR A 17 -0.64 4.84 -10.55
N PHE A 18 -1.40 4.70 -9.47
CA PHE A 18 -2.78 4.20 -9.51
C PHE A 18 -3.78 5.33 -9.71
N ARG A 19 -4.80 5.09 -10.54
CA ARG A 19 -5.89 6.06 -10.72
C ARG A 19 -6.81 6.04 -9.48
N PRO A 20 -7.15 7.20 -8.88
CA PRO A 20 -7.94 7.25 -7.65
C PRO A 20 -9.31 6.58 -7.74
N ASP A 21 -9.98 6.67 -8.89
CA ASP A 21 -11.27 6.03 -9.15
C ASP A 21 -11.16 4.50 -9.11
N VAL A 22 -10.09 3.93 -9.67
CA VAL A 22 -9.85 2.48 -9.65
C VAL A 22 -9.56 1.99 -8.22
N VAL A 23 -8.76 2.74 -7.47
CA VAL A 23 -8.45 2.43 -6.06
C VAL A 23 -9.73 2.47 -5.21
N PHE A 24 -10.59 3.46 -5.43
CA PHE A 24 -11.83 3.61 -4.69
C PHE A 24 -12.79 2.45 -4.93
N GLU A 25 -12.98 2.04 -6.19
CA GLU A 25 -13.79 0.86 -6.56
C GLU A 25 -13.26 -0.42 -5.90
N PHE A 26 -11.94 -0.62 -5.90
CA PHE A 26 -11.29 -1.78 -5.29
C PHE A 26 -11.38 -1.80 -3.74
N THR A 27 -11.45 -0.62 -3.14
CA THR A 27 -11.62 -0.44 -1.68
C THR A 27 -13.06 -0.76 -1.26
N ARG A 28 -14.06 -0.48 -2.11
CA ARG A 28 -15.48 -0.74 -1.84
C ARG A 28 -15.92 -2.17 -2.14
N GLY A 29 -15.31 -2.81 -3.14
CA GLY A 29 -15.80 -4.06 -3.71
C GLY A 29 -15.44 -5.34 -2.95
N THR A 30 -14.42 -5.34 -2.10
CA THR A 30 -13.95 -6.57 -1.41
C THR A 30 -13.17 -6.19 -0.14
N THR A 31 -13.16 -7.07 0.87
CA THR A 31 -12.14 -7.05 1.94
C THR A 31 -10.78 -7.34 1.31
N SER A 32 -10.22 -6.32 0.68
CA SER A 32 -9.02 -6.42 -0.12
C SER A 32 -7.83 -6.54 0.82
N ASN A 33 -7.37 -7.78 1.03
CA ASN A 33 -6.14 -8.09 1.76
C ASN A 33 -4.92 -7.72 0.91
N ILE A 34 -4.89 -6.51 0.33
CA ILE A 34 -3.83 -6.06 -0.57
C ILE A 34 -3.37 -4.66 -0.17
N VAL A 35 -2.07 -4.41 -0.32
CA VAL A 35 -1.45 -3.10 -0.15
C VAL A 35 -0.86 -2.71 -1.50
N LEU A 36 -1.06 -1.45 -1.89
CA LEU A 36 -0.53 -0.89 -3.13
C LEU A 36 0.76 -0.09 -2.88
N LEU A 37 1.76 -0.33 -3.73
CA LEU A 37 3.04 0.37 -3.77
C LEU A 37 3.28 0.88 -5.20
N ASP A 38 3.61 2.16 -5.35
CA ASP A 38 3.83 2.77 -6.66
C ASP A 38 5.29 3.20 -6.92
N GLY A 39 5.56 3.71 -8.12
CA GLY A 39 6.87 4.25 -8.50
C GLY A 39 7.40 5.34 -7.55
N PRO A 40 6.62 6.40 -7.23
CA PRO A 40 7.02 7.39 -6.23
C PRO A 40 7.39 6.80 -4.87
N ASP A 41 6.62 5.82 -4.37
CA ASP A 41 6.97 5.12 -3.13
C ASP A 41 8.30 4.37 -3.25
N LEU A 42 8.51 3.68 -4.38
CA LEU A 42 9.76 2.99 -4.67
C LEU A 42 10.94 3.95 -4.74
N SER A 43 10.79 5.12 -5.36
CA SER A 43 11.84 6.15 -5.37
C SER A 43 12.23 6.55 -3.95
N LEU A 44 11.26 6.86 -3.08
CA LEU A 44 11.53 7.20 -1.68
C LEU A 44 12.24 6.07 -0.93
N ILE A 45 11.86 4.82 -1.19
CA ILE A 45 12.46 3.64 -0.55
C ILE A 45 13.91 3.42 -1.04
N LEU A 46 14.11 3.47 -2.36
CA LEU A 46 15.39 3.16 -2.99
C LEU A 46 16.42 4.29 -2.82
N ASP A 47 15.97 5.53 -2.73
CA ASP A 47 16.81 6.70 -2.42
C ASP A 47 17.16 6.78 -0.92
N GLY A 48 16.60 5.87 -0.09
CA GLY A 48 16.90 5.75 1.33
C GLY A 48 16.17 6.76 2.22
N HIS A 49 15.17 7.48 1.70
CA HIS A 49 14.34 8.39 2.50
C HIS A 49 13.43 7.65 3.50
N VAL A 50 13.05 6.40 3.19
CA VAL A 50 12.28 5.52 4.08
C VAL A 50 12.73 4.08 3.87
N SER A 51 12.85 3.27 4.92
CA SER A 51 13.18 1.86 4.74
C SER A 51 11.99 1.10 4.15
N LEU A 52 12.25 0.02 3.40
CA LEU A 52 11.16 -0.83 2.87
C LEU A 52 10.27 -1.37 4.01
N VAL A 53 10.87 -1.71 5.16
CA VAL A 53 10.14 -2.21 6.33
C VAL A 53 9.19 -1.16 6.86
N ASP A 54 9.67 0.06 7.11
CA ASP A 54 8.86 1.16 7.62
C ASP A 54 7.75 1.56 6.63
N ALA A 55 8.07 1.57 5.34
CA ALA A 55 7.10 1.84 4.27
C ALA A 55 5.96 0.82 4.27
N LEU A 56 6.28 -0.47 4.35
CA LEU A 56 5.30 -1.55 4.36
C LEU A 56 4.47 -1.53 5.64
N ASP A 57 5.10 -1.42 6.81
CA ASP A 57 4.41 -1.35 8.10
C ASP A 57 3.42 -0.19 8.14
N ARG A 58 3.81 0.97 7.61
CA ARG A 58 2.93 2.14 7.57
C ARG A 58 1.72 1.93 6.68
N LYS A 59 1.91 1.39 5.47
CA LYS A 59 0.80 1.12 4.54
C LYS A 59 -0.12 0.03 5.08
N ILE A 60 0.45 -0.99 5.69
CA ILE A 60 -0.26 -2.06 6.40
C ILE A 60 -1.14 -1.49 7.51
N GLN A 61 -0.58 -0.59 8.32
CA GLN A 61 -1.31 0.06 9.40
C GLN A 61 -2.52 0.82 8.85
N LYS A 62 -2.31 1.65 7.81
CA LYS A 62 -3.38 2.39 7.13
C LYS A 62 -4.47 1.49 6.55
N ALA A 63 -4.09 0.40 5.91
CA ALA A 63 -5.06 -0.57 5.40
C ALA A 63 -5.88 -1.24 6.52
N THR A 64 -5.29 -1.42 7.70
CA THR A 64 -5.94 -2.11 8.83
C THR A 64 -6.82 -1.17 9.66
N GLU A 65 -6.35 0.05 9.91
CA GLU A 65 -7.03 1.03 10.75
C GLU A 65 -8.10 1.81 9.97
N GLU A 66 -7.80 2.18 8.71
CA GLU A 66 -8.63 3.10 7.91
C GLU A 66 -9.25 2.41 6.69
N GLY A 67 -8.94 1.14 6.43
CA GLY A 67 -9.39 0.42 5.23
C GLY A 67 -8.74 0.92 3.94
N LEU A 68 -7.71 1.77 4.03
CA LEU A 68 -7.04 2.38 2.87
C LEU A 68 -5.95 1.46 2.33
N ILE A 69 -6.25 0.74 1.25
CA ILE A 69 -5.30 -0.14 0.57
C ILE A 69 -4.20 0.62 -0.20
N TYR A 70 -4.43 1.92 -0.46
CA TYR A 70 -3.48 2.82 -1.11
C TYR A 70 -3.27 4.06 -0.25
N PHE A 71 -2.01 4.25 0.15
CA PHE A 71 -1.56 5.42 0.90
C PHE A 71 -0.19 5.82 0.34
N PRO A 72 -0.09 6.91 -0.44
CA PRO A 72 1.19 7.37 -1.00
C PRO A 72 2.14 7.84 0.12
N LEU A 73 3.38 7.35 0.12
CA LEU A 73 4.40 7.73 1.11
C LEU A 73 4.83 9.19 0.94
N SER A 74 4.71 9.74 -0.28
CA SER A 74 4.97 11.15 -0.57
C SER A 74 4.11 12.12 0.24
N GLN A 75 2.93 11.71 0.72
CA GLN A 75 2.09 12.56 1.59
C GLN A 75 2.73 12.85 2.96
N ARG A 76 3.76 12.10 3.35
CA ARG A 76 4.45 12.25 4.65
C ARG A 76 5.95 12.46 4.52
N PHE A 77 6.57 11.89 3.49
CA PHE A 77 8.01 11.92 3.26
C PHE A 77 8.41 12.64 1.96
N GLY A 78 7.46 13.31 1.31
CA GLY A 78 7.79 14.22 0.21
C GLY A 78 8.63 15.41 0.71
N PRO A 79 9.35 16.08 -0.19
CA PRO A 79 10.03 17.35 0.12
C PRO A 79 9.05 18.42 0.62
#